data_AF-A0A819RBC7-F1
#
_entry.id   AF-A0A819RBC7-F1
#
_cell.length_a   1.000
_cell.length_b   1.000
_cell.length_c   1.000
_cell.angle_alpha   90.00
_cell.angle_beta   90.00
_cell.angle_gamma   90.00
#
_symmetry.space_group_name_H-M   'P 1'
#
loop_
_entity.id
_entity.type
_entity.pdbx_description
1 polymer ?
#
loop_
_entity_poly.entity_id
_entity_poly.type
_entity_poly.pdbx_seq_one_letter_code
_entity_poly.pdbx_strand_id
1 'polypeptide(L)'
;MALQSPKRVYVACGILVIVSILYITANTAPIWETESVKSDTGTGALWKLCATNKTISMCHNFPYSMDHKVITTRASITTCCILSPLSVISILLIIFVNENLKKQMSLLAKVLAIASVISGIIGVTLGITILVDVIQNTGDSMGVSCILAIIAVALNLVGAVITCLIK
;
A
#
# COMPACT_ATOMS: atom_id res chain seq x y z
N MET A 1 2.84 31.70 -18.49
CA MET A 1 2.39 30.63 -17.57
C MET A 1 2.14 29.39 -18.40
N ALA A 2 3.00 28.37 -18.30
CA ALA A 2 2.82 27.14 -19.06
C ALA A 2 1.58 26.42 -18.51
N LEU A 3 0.54 26.33 -19.32
CA LEU A 3 -0.67 25.57 -19.03
C LEU A 3 -0.23 24.10 -18.86
N GLN A 4 -0.24 23.59 -17.62
CA GLN A 4 -0.01 22.18 -17.33
C GLN A 4 -0.91 21.34 -18.23
N SER A 5 -0.35 20.35 -18.94
CA SER A 5 -1.18 19.45 -19.74
C SER A 5 -2.05 18.64 -18.76
N PRO A 6 -3.38 18.81 -18.75
CA PRO A 6 -4.27 18.16 -17.77
C PRO A 6 -4.14 16.63 -17.78
N LYS A 7 -3.69 16.08 -18.90
CA LYS A 7 -3.34 14.66 -19.09
C LYS A 7 -2.39 14.12 -18.02
N ARG A 8 -1.35 14.85 -17.60
CA ARG A 8 -0.36 14.36 -16.61
C ARG A 8 -0.96 14.25 -15.20
N VAL A 9 -1.83 15.20 -14.84
CA VAL A 9 -2.53 15.22 -13.54
C VAL A 9 -3.51 14.04 -13.45
N TYR A 10 -4.28 13.79 -14.51
CA TYR A 10 -5.19 12.64 -14.56
C TYR A 10 -4.47 11.29 -14.51
N VAL A 11 -3.32 11.15 -15.19
CA VAL A 11 -2.50 9.94 -15.13
C VAL A 11 -1.96 9.70 -13.71
N ALA A 12 -1.39 10.73 -13.06
CA ALA A 12 -0.92 10.63 -11.69
C ALA A 12 -2.05 10.24 -10.72
N CYS A 13 -3.21 10.89 -10.86
CA CYS A 13 -4.39 10.59 -10.05
C CYS A 13 -4.87 9.15 -10.26
N GLY A 14 -4.91 8.66 -11.50
CA GLY A 14 -5.29 7.29 -11.83
C GLY A 14 -4.35 6.25 -11.20
N ILE A 15 -3.03 6.47 -11.28
CA ILE A 15 -2.03 5.59 -10.67
C ILE A 15 -2.21 5.55 -9.15
N LEU A 16 -2.39 6.70 -8.49
CA LEU A 16 -2.55 6.78 -7.03
C LEU A 16 -3.87 6.15 -6.56
N VAL A 17 -4.94 6.21 -7.36
CA VAL A 17 -6.19 5.47 -7.08
C VAL A 17 -5.94 3.96 -7.12
N ILE A 18 -5.27 3.46 -8.16
CA ILE A 18 -4.93 2.03 -8.28
C ILE A 18 -4.07 1.59 -7.10
N VAL A 19 -3.05 2.36 -6.74
CA VAL A 19 -2.20 2.13 -5.56
C VAL A 19 -3.02 2.04 -4.28
N SER A 20 -3.97 2.95 -4.08
CA SER A 20 -4.85 2.94 -2.90
C SER A 20 -5.68 1.66 -2.82
N ILE A 21 -6.24 1.23 -3.95
CA ILE A 21 -7.03 -0.02 -4.04
C ILE A 21 -6.14 -1.22 -3.74
N LEU A 22 -4.91 -1.26 -4.28
CA LEU A 22 -3.99 -2.36 -4.05
C LEU A 22 -3.57 -2.46 -2.57
N TYR A 23 -3.28 -1.34 -1.90
CA TYR A 23 -2.98 -1.35 -0.46
C TYR A 23 -4.16 -1.83 0.37
N ILE A 24 -5.37 -1.36 0.09
CA ILE A 24 -6.58 -1.80 0.80
C ILE A 24 -6.83 -3.29 0.58
N THR A 25 -6.68 -3.75 -0.66
CA THR A 25 -6.84 -5.16 -1.03
C THR A 25 -5.79 -6.00 -0.33
N ALA A 26 -4.51 -5.63 -0.37
CA ALA A 26 -3.44 -6.34 0.33
C ALA A 26 -3.69 -6.36 1.86
N ASN A 27 -4.15 -5.26 2.44
CA ASN A 27 -4.43 -5.18 3.88
C ASN A 27 -5.62 -6.05 4.33
N THR A 28 -6.63 -6.23 3.48
CA THR A 28 -7.86 -6.97 3.82
C THR A 28 -7.83 -8.42 3.35
N ALA A 29 -7.07 -8.74 2.30
CA ALA A 29 -7.03 -10.06 1.71
C ALA A 29 -6.29 -11.07 2.62
N PRO A 30 -6.82 -12.30 2.74
CA PRO A 30 -6.40 -13.24 3.78
C PRO A 30 -5.10 -14.01 3.49
N ILE A 31 -4.31 -13.64 2.48
CA ILE A 31 -3.20 -14.49 1.98
C ILE A 31 -1.90 -13.68 1.87
N TRP A 32 -1.18 -13.55 2.98
CA TRP A 32 0.15 -12.94 3.05
C TRP A 32 1.27 -13.97 2.94
N GLU A 33 1.10 -15.10 3.61
CA GLU A 33 2.04 -16.23 3.59
C GLU A 33 1.25 -17.52 3.44
N THR A 34 1.80 -18.44 2.67
CA THR A 34 1.28 -19.80 2.52
C THR A 34 2.32 -20.80 2.99
N GLU A 35 2.09 -21.35 4.19
CA GLU A 35 2.84 -22.47 4.73
C GLU A 35 2.20 -23.78 4.26
N SER A 36 3.00 -24.69 3.71
CA SER A 36 2.57 -26.03 3.33
C SER A 36 3.30 -27.07 4.17
N VAL A 37 2.82 -27.30 5.39
CA VAL A 37 3.34 -28.38 6.24
C VAL A 37 2.57 -29.65 5.90
N LYS A 38 3.27 -30.71 5.48
CA LYS A 38 2.71 -32.01 5.06
C LYS A 38 1.30 -32.29 5.62
N SER A 39 0.31 -32.18 4.73
CA SER A 39 -1.14 -32.43 4.89
C SER A 39 -2.05 -31.34 5.45
N ASP A 40 -1.51 -30.21 5.92
CA ASP A 40 -2.27 -29.01 6.33
C ASP A 40 -1.78 -27.77 5.57
N THR A 41 -2.70 -27.02 4.97
CA THR A 41 -2.39 -25.73 4.33
C THR A 41 -2.76 -24.60 5.27
N GLY A 42 -1.76 -23.83 5.71
CA GLY A 42 -1.94 -22.62 6.50
C GLY A 42 -1.84 -21.39 5.60
N THR A 43 -2.87 -20.54 5.61
CA THR A 43 -2.78 -19.19 5.04
C THR A 43 -2.69 -18.19 6.19
N GLY A 44 -1.53 -17.57 6.34
CA GLY A 44 -1.36 -16.41 7.20
C GLY A 44 -1.87 -15.16 6.49
N ALA A 45 -2.86 -14.48 7.05
CA ALA A 45 -3.22 -13.11 6.67
C ALA A 45 -2.55 -12.12 7.62
N LEU A 46 -2.46 -10.83 7.23
CA LEU A 46 -1.99 -9.80 8.16
C LEU A 46 -2.74 -9.81 9.48
N TRP A 47 -4.06 -9.96 9.48
CA TRP A 47 -4.93 -9.79 10.66
C TRP A 47 -5.50 -11.10 11.21
N LYS A 48 -5.45 -12.18 10.43
CA LYS A 48 -6.08 -13.47 10.72
C LYS A 48 -5.15 -14.61 10.33
N LEU A 49 -5.13 -15.67 11.11
CA LEU A 49 -4.55 -16.95 10.72
C LEU A 49 -5.69 -17.85 10.32
N CYS A 50 -5.65 -18.38 9.10
CA CYS A 50 -6.59 -19.39 8.65
C CYS A 50 -5.83 -20.69 8.41
N ALA A 51 -6.20 -21.74 9.15
CA ALA A 51 -5.71 -23.09 8.95
C ALA A 51 -6.78 -23.90 8.23
N THR A 52 -6.39 -24.58 7.15
CA THR A 52 -7.25 -25.52 6.43
C THR A 52 -6.70 -26.93 6.65
N ASN A 53 -7.42 -27.71 7.46
CA ASN A 53 -7.28 -29.16 7.48
C ASN A 53 -8.37 -29.74 6.56
N LYS A 54 -8.16 -30.92 5.96
CA LYS A 54 -8.94 -31.54 4.86
C LYS A 54 -10.47 -31.51 4.99
N THR A 55 -11.03 -31.22 6.17
CA THR A 55 -12.47 -31.14 6.45
C THR A 55 -12.93 -29.84 7.13
N ILE A 56 -12.04 -29.00 7.66
CA ILE A 56 -12.41 -27.80 8.45
C ILE A 56 -11.43 -26.65 8.16
N SER A 57 -12.00 -25.49 7.81
CA SER A 57 -11.29 -24.20 7.77
C SER A 57 -11.55 -23.44 9.07
N MET A 58 -10.53 -23.26 9.91
CA MET A 58 -10.62 -22.44 11.12
C MET A 58 -9.81 -21.16 10.93
N CYS A 59 -10.45 -20.01 11.18
CA CYS A 59 -9.79 -18.71 11.14
C CYS A 59 -9.84 -18.07 12.53
N HIS A 60 -8.68 -17.71 13.06
CA HIS A 60 -8.56 -17.00 14.32
C HIS A 60 -7.85 -15.66 14.09
N ASN A 61 -8.22 -14.65 14.88
CA ASN A 61 -7.42 -13.42 14.93
C ASN A 61 -6.08 -13.74 15.61
N PHE A 62 -4.99 -13.12 15.17
CA PHE A 62 -3.69 -13.34 15.79
C PHE A 62 -3.72 -13.03 17.30
N PRO A 63 -3.03 -13.83 18.13
CA PRO A 63 -2.90 -13.58 19.56
C PRO A 63 -2.13 -12.28 19.84
N TYR A 64 -2.36 -11.68 21.01
CA TYR A 64 -1.81 -10.37 21.39
C TYR A 64 -0.26 -10.33 21.44
N SER A 65 0.41 -11.48 21.57
CA SER A 65 1.86 -11.61 21.47
C SER A 65 2.27 -11.81 20.01
N MET A 66 2.54 -10.72 19.31
CA MET A 66 3.01 -10.76 17.93
C MET A 66 4.49 -10.40 17.85
N ASP A 67 5.19 -11.07 16.94
CA ASP A 67 6.55 -10.68 16.59
C ASP A 67 6.62 -9.24 16.08
N HIS A 68 7.72 -8.57 16.41
CA HIS A 68 7.96 -7.18 16.04
C HIS A 68 7.87 -6.96 14.52
N LYS A 69 8.22 -7.98 13.72
CA LYS A 69 8.09 -7.98 12.25
C LYS A 69 6.63 -7.83 11.79
N VAL A 70 5.71 -8.59 12.38
CA VAL A 70 4.28 -8.57 12.03
C VAL A 70 3.66 -7.23 12.42
N ILE A 71 4.00 -6.71 13.60
CA ILE A 71 3.55 -5.38 14.05
C ILE A 71 4.01 -4.28 13.09
N THR A 72 5.29 -4.29 12.72
CA THR A 72 5.89 -3.30 11.81
C THR A 72 5.22 -3.35 10.43
N THR A 73 4.96 -4.56 9.93
CA THR A 73 4.28 -4.79 8.64
C THR A 73 2.85 -4.24 8.67
N ARG A 74 2.08 -4.56 9.72
CA ARG A 74 0.72 -4.03 9.94
C ARG A 74 0.68 -2.50 10.02
N ALA A 75 1.58 -1.91 10.79
CA ALA A 75 1.65 -0.46 10.93
C ALA A 75 1.95 0.18 9.57
N SER A 76 2.97 -0.32 8.86
CA SER A 76 3.41 0.22 7.57
C SER A 76 2.31 0.17 6.52
N ILE A 77 1.64 -0.97 6.35
CA ILE A 77 0.56 -1.08 5.36
C ILE A 77 -0.66 -0.25 5.75
N THR A 78 -1.01 -0.18 7.04
CA THR A 78 -2.13 0.65 7.51
C THR A 78 -1.85 2.12 7.25
N THR A 79 -0.62 2.58 7.50
CA THR A 79 -0.22 3.95 7.16
C THR A 79 -0.30 4.22 5.66
N CYS A 80 0.14 3.28 4.81
CA CYS A 80 0.02 3.40 3.36
C CYS A 80 -1.45 3.45 2.89
N CYS A 81 -2.33 2.66 3.52
CA CYS A 81 -3.77 2.67 3.24
C CYS A 81 -4.45 4.01 3.55
N ILE A 82 -3.91 4.80 4.49
CA ILE A 82 -4.46 6.10 4.88
C ILE A 82 -3.84 7.23 4.05
N LEU A 83 -2.52 7.23 3.91
CA LEU A 83 -1.81 8.32 3.22
C LEU A 83 -2.07 8.32 1.71
N SER A 84 -2.19 7.15 1.09
CA SER A 84 -2.45 7.03 -0.35
C SER A 84 -3.76 7.71 -0.78
N PRO A 85 -4.95 7.41 -0.20
CA PRO A 85 -6.19 8.09 -0.58
C PRO A 85 -6.20 9.57 -0.21
N LEU A 86 -5.53 9.99 0.88
CA LEU A 86 -5.38 11.41 1.21
C LEU A 86 -4.64 12.17 0.10
N SER A 87 -3.62 11.56 -0.50
CA SER A 87 -2.89 12.16 -1.63
C SER A 87 -3.79 12.31 -2.87
N VAL A 88 -4.67 11.35 -3.15
CA VAL A 88 -5.65 11.41 -4.25
C VAL A 88 -6.65 12.54 -4.03
N ILE A 89 -7.27 12.61 -2.86
CA ILE A 89 -8.24 13.65 -2.49
C ILE A 89 -7.62 15.04 -2.69
N SER A 90 -6.34 15.17 -2.33
CA SER A 90 -5.62 16.43 -2.46
C SER A 90 -5.44 16.87 -3.90
N ILE A 91 -5.09 15.95 -4.80
CA ILE A 91 -4.98 16.23 -6.23
C ILE A 91 -6.35 16.62 -6.81
N LEU A 92 -7.42 15.92 -6.41
CA LEU A 92 -8.78 16.25 -6.85
C LEU A 92 -9.21 17.63 -6.37
N LEU A 93 -8.90 17.99 -5.12
CA LEU A 93 -9.20 19.32 -4.59
C LEU A 93 -8.46 20.43 -5.37
N ILE A 94 -7.23 20.21 -5.81
CA ILE A 94 -6.53 21.19 -6.67
C ILE A 94 -7.25 21.40 -8.00
N ILE A 95 -7.78 20.32 -8.59
CA ILE A 95 -8.48 20.38 -9.89
C ILE A 95 -9.82 21.11 -9.76
N PHE A 96 -10.58 20.85 -8.68
CA PHE A 96 -11.94 21.37 -8.50
C PHE A 96 -12.02 22.75 -7.84
N VAL A 97 -10.98 23.20 -7.15
CA VAL A 97 -11.03 24.45 -6.39
C VAL A 97 -10.87 25.70 -7.28
N ASN A 98 -11.76 26.66 -7.04
CA ASN A 98 -11.88 27.95 -7.73
C ASN A 98 -10.57 28.77 -7.69
N GLU A 99 -10.34 29.60 -8.72
CA GLU A 99 -9.11 30.41 -8.94
C GLU A 99 -8.65 31.18 -7.70
N ASN A 100 -9.59 31.75 -6.93
CA ASN A 100 -9.30 32.56 -5.74
C ASN A 100 -8.73 31.77 -4.55
N LEU A 101 -8.95 30.45 -4.49
CA LEU A 101 -8.43 29.58 -3.44
C LEU A 101 -7.14 28.84 -3.85
N LYS A 102 -6.71 28.94 -5.12
CA LYS A 102 -5.53 28.23 -5.64
C LYS A 102 -4.24 28.56 -4.90
N LYS A 103 -4.07 29.80 -4.39
CA LYS A 103 -2.87 30.18 -3.63
C LYS A 103 -2.74 29.43 -2.30
N GLN A 104 -3.83 29.32 -1.53
CA GLN A 104 -3.87 28.58 -0.27
C GLN A 104 -3.76 27.06 -0.52
N MET A 105 -4.48 26.57 -1.53
CA MET A 105 -4.46 25.15 -1.91
C MET A 105 -3.13 24.70 -2.52
N SER A 106 -2.31 25.60 -3.09
CA SER A 106 -0.98 25.28 -3.59
C SER A 106 -0.01 24.87 -2.47
N LEU A 107 -0.14 25.43 -1.27
CA LEU A 107 0.66 25.00 -0.12
C LEU A 107 0.22 23.61 0.35
N LEU A 108 -1.10 23.41 0.48
CA LEU A 108 -1.71 22.15 0.89
C LEU A 108 -1.35 21.01 -0.09
N ALA A 109 -1.38 21.28 -1.39
CA ALA A 109 -0.94 20.39 -2.46
C ALA A 109 0.49 19.90 -2.29
N LYS A 110 1.42 20.82 -1.97
CA LYS A 110 2.83 20.48 -1.75
C LYS A 110 3.02 19.62 -0.51
N VAL A 111 2.32 19.93 0.58
CA VAL A 111 2.35 19.13 1.82
C VAL A 111 1.84 17.71 1.56
N LEU A 112 0.79 17.55 0.76
CA LEU A 112 0.21 16.24 0.45
C LEU A 112 1.01 15.46 -0.60
N ALA A 113 1.72 16.14 -1.50
CA ALA A 113 2.73 15.49 -2.36
C ALA A 113 3.89 14.93 -1.52
N ILE A 114 4.35 15.67 -0.51
CA ILE A 114 5.36 15.16 0.45
C ILE A 114 4.81 13.95 1.22
N ALA A 115 3.55 13.98 1.65
CA ALA A 115 2.91 12.83 2.31
C ALA A 115 2.86 11.58 1.41
N SER A 116 2.63 11.73 0.09
CA SER A 116 2.72 10.64 -0.88
C SER A 116 4.13 10.06 -0.97
N VAL A 117 5.16 10.92 -1.01
CA VAL A 117 6.57 10.48 -1.00
C VAL A 117 6.89 9.71 0.29
N ILE A 118 6.46 10.21 1.45
CA ILE A 118 6.65 9.53 2.75
C ILE A 118 5.96 8.17 2.73
N SER A 119 4.72 8.09 2.21
CA SER A 119 4.03 6.81 2.03
C SER A 119 4.79 5.86 1.10
N GLY A 120 5.47 6.38 0.07
CA GLY A 120 6.35 5.61 -0.80
C GLY A 120 7.53 5.02 -0.05
N ILE A 121 8.20 5.82 0.79
CA ILE A 121 9.34 5.38 1.61
C ILE A 121 8.91 4.29 2.60
N ILE A 122 7.78 4.48 3.30
CA ILE A 122 7.22 3.48 4.22
C ILE A 122 6.90 2.18 3.46
N GLY A 123 6.33 2.30 2.26
CA GLY A 123 6.07 1.19 1.36
C GLY A 123 7.35 0.45 0.94
N VAL A 124 8.44 1.16 0.67
CA VAL A 124 9.74 0.54 0.36
C VAL A 124 10.28 -0.25 1.56
N THR A 125 10.21 0.30 2.77
CA THR A 125 10.60 -0.42 3.99
C THR A 125 9.78 -1.70 4.16
N LEU A 126 8.47 -1.64 3.90
CA LEU A 126 7.58 -2.80 3.88
C LEU A 126 8.04 -3.82 2.83
N GLY A 127 8.28 -3.39 1.59
CA GLY A 127 8.71 -4.25 0.49
C GLY A 127 10.05 -4.95 0.78
N ILE A 128 11.01 -4.24 1.35
CA ILE A 128 12.31 -4.81 1.77
C ILE A 128 12.10 -5.86 2.87
N THR A 129 11.26 -5.56 3.87
CA THR A 129 10.98 -6.48 4.97
C THR A 129 10.37 -7.79 4.45
N ILE A 130 9.39 -7.69 3.55
CA ILE A 130 8.77 -8.85 2.89
C ILE A 130 9.81 -9.62 2.07
N LEU A 131 10.63 -8.93 1.27
CA LEU A 131 11.61 -9.57 0.40
C LEU A 131 12.69 -10.32 1.19
N VAL A 132 13.16 -9.74 2.29
CA VAL A 132 14.15 -10.39 3.17
C VAL A 132 13.57 -11.66 3.79
N ASP A 133 12.31 -11.63 4.21
CA ASP A 133 11.66 -12.79 4.82
C ASP A 133 11.53 -13.96 3.84
N VAL A 134 11.15 -13.66 2.59
CA VAL A 134 11.05 -14.65 1.50
C VAL A 134 12.40 -15.28 1.14
N ILE A 135 13.48 -14.48 1.16
CA ILE A 135 14.83 -14.99 0.87
C ILE A 135 15.33 -15.88 2.01
N GLN A 136 14.98 -15.56 3.26
CA GLN A 136 15.40 -16.33 4.44
C GLN A 136 14.58 -17.61 4.63
N ASN A 137 13.29 -17.60 4.28
CA ASN A 137 12.36 -18.70 4.45
C ASN A 137 12.06 -19.42 3.13
N THR A 138 13.07 -20.11 2.57
CA THR A 138 12.99 -20.82 1.28
C THR A 138 11.97 -21.98 1.21
N GLY A 139 11.22 -22.25 2.29
CA GLY A 139 10.15 -23.25 2.34
C GLY A 139 8.74 -22.67 2.16
N ASP A 140 8.57 -21.36 2.32
CA ASP A 140 7.27 -20.69 2.32
C ASP A 140 7.03 -19.96 1.01
N SER A 141 5.79 -19.99 0.55
CA SER A 141 5.40 -19.31 -0.69
C SER A 141 4.80 -17.95 -0.39
N MET A 142 5.20 -16.94 -1.18
CA MET A 142 4.62 -15.59 -1.06
C MET A 142 3.13 -15.62 -1.34
N GLY A 143 2.34 -15.14 -0.38
CA GLY A 143 0.92 -14.92 -0.59
C GLY A 143 0.64 -13.81 -1.59
N VAL A 144 -0.54 -13.87 -2.22
CA VAL A 144 -0.97 -12.88 -3.23
C VAL A 144 -1.01 -11.46 -2.64
N SER A 145 -1.36 -11.29 -1.37
CA SER A 145 -1.38 -9.98 -0.70
C SER A 145 0.01 -9.35 -0.62
N CYS A 146 1.06 -10.14 -0.39
CA CYS A 146 2.44 -9.66 -0.40
C CYS A 146 2.85 -9.15 -1.78
N ILE A 147 2.50 -9.90 -2.83
CA ILE A 147 2.77 -9.51 -4.22
C ILE A 147 2.02 -8.21 -4.55
N LEU A 148 0.74 -8.10 -4.19
CA LEU A 148 -0.06 -6.89 -4.40
C LEU A 148 0.53 -5.68 -3.66
N ALA A 149 1.03 -5.87 -2.43
CA ALA A 149 1.69 -4.81 -1.68
C ALA A 149 2.97 -4.34 -2.39
N ILE A 150 3.81 -5.25 -2.90
CA ILE A 150 5.03 -4.88 -3.65
C ILE A 150 4.69 -4.12 -4.93
N ILE A 151 3.68 -4.55 -5.68
CA ILE A 151 3.21 -3.84 -6.87
C ILE A 151 2.70 -2.45 -6.49
N ALA A 152 1.95 -2.33 -5.38
CA ALA A 152 1.46 -1.05 -4.89
C ALA A 152 2.62 -0.09 -4.55
N VAL A 153 3.69 -0.59 -3.93
CA VAL A 153 4.89 0.19 -3.60
C VAL A 153 5.57 0.72 -4.86
N ALA A 154 5.78 -0.14 -5.86
CA ALA A 154 6.39 0.24 -7.14
C ALA A 154 5.55 1.31 -7.86
N LEU A 155 4.24 1.12 -7.93
CA LEU A 155 3.33 2.08 -8.54
C LEU A 155 3.24 3.39 -7.75
N ASN A 156 3.32 3.35 -6.41
CA ASN A 156 3.32 4.54 -5.57
C ASN A 156 4.55 5.42 -5.84
N LEU A 157 5.73 4.80 -5.99
CA LEU A 157 6.95 5.51 -6.36
C LEU A 157 6.81 6.18 -7.74
N VAL A 158 6.26 5.47 -8.73
CA VAL A 158 6.01 6.04 -10.07
C VAL A 158 5.01 7.22 -9.97
N GLY A 159 3.92 7.06 -9.24
CA GLY A 159 2.92 8.10 -9.01
C GLY A 159 3.51 9.34 -8.32
N ALA A 160 4.34 9.13 -7.30
CA ALA A 160 5.04 10.21 -6.59
C ALA A 160 6.00 10.98 -7.52
N VAL A 161 6.80 10.26 -8.33
CA VAL A 161 7.70 10.88 -9.31
C VAL A 161 6.92 11.70 -10.33
N ILE A 162 5.85 11.15 -10.91
CA ILE A 162 5.01 11.90 -11.87
C ILE A 162 4.42 13.13 -11.20
N THR A 163 3.95 13.03 -9.95
CA THR A 163 3.40 14.15 -9.19
C THR A 163 4.44 15.24 -8.94
N CYS A 164 5.69 14.88 -8.62
CA CYS A 164 6.79 15.84 -8.49
C CYS A 164 7.17 16.51 -9.81
N LEU A 165 6.94 15.86 -10.95
CA LEU A 165 7.21 16.40 -12.29
C LEU A 165 6.09 17.34 -12.79
N ILE A 166 4.96 17.40 -12.09
CA ILE A 166 3.87 18.36 -12.35
C ILE A 166 4.32 19.72 -11.79
N LYS A 167 4.90 20.57 -12.66
CA LYS A 167 5.30 21.96 -12.38
C LYS A 167 4.15 22.93 -12.65
#